data_AF-A0A269XVR6-F1
#
_entry.id   AF-A0A269XVR6-F1
#
_cell.length_a   1.000
_cell.length_b   1.000
_cell.length_c   1.000
_cell.angle_alpha   90.00
_cell.angle_beta   90.00
_cell.angle_gamma   90.00
#
_symmetry.space_group_name_H-M   'P 1'
#
loop_
_entity.id
_entity.type
_entity.pdbx_description
1 polymer ?
#
loop_
_entity_poly.entity_id
_entity_poly.type
_entity_poly.pdbx_seq_one_letter_code
_entity_poly.pdbx_strand_id
1 'polypeptide(L)'
;MLEDIPVLLAGENVHKAREVRERQQREKETQRQEAEEALAKKAALKAHRQALRDQANEITGRYEGRLFHVMPDEHTLVEAVQSYALSGWRAGYHWSSSALEALRSALPLPKTLDDALAELNHWTTLRDDRQFVRRAYRQASQDGDVMPEAVLKRMVILADLVQFELPINTIDDLMKRVSFQMDTRKGRQMSEPTNLEAILRDLAAVRQTVDFHRELTREGYKFPLRI
;
A
#
# COMPACT_ATOMS: atom_id res chain seq x y z
N MET A 1 24.27 -27.41 -70.31
CA MET A 1 22.89 -27.23 -70.82
C MET A 1 22.06 -28.33 -70.18
N LEU A 2 21.30 -27.99 -69.14
CA LEU A 2 20.29 -28.87 -68.55
C LEU A 2 18.95 -28.35 -69.03
N GLU A 3 18.22 -29.22 -69.70
CA GLU A 3 16.96 -28.97 -70.38
C GLU A 3 15.87 -28.57 -69.39
N ASP A 4 15.17 -27.48 -69.70
CA ASP A 4 13.91 -27.09 -69.08
C ASP A 4 12.86 -28.16 -69.39
N ILE A 5 12.66 -29.09 -68.45
CA ILE A 5 11.54 -30.04 -68.48
C ILE A 5 10.37 -29.37 -67.72
N PRO A 6 9.28 -28.96 -68.39
CA PRO A 6 8.08 -28.56 -67.68
C PRO A 6 7.46 -29.83 -67.08
N VAL A 7 7.69 -30.05 -65.78
CA VAL A 7 7.03 -31.12 -65.03
C VAL A 7 5.54 -30.77 -64.97
N LEU A 8 4.76 -31.33 -65.89
CA LEU A 8 3.30 -31.34 -65.85
C LEU A 8 2.87 -32.23 -64.69
N LEU A 9 2.80 -31.65 -63.50
CA LEU A 9 2.18 -32.27 -62.34
C LEU A 9 0.68 -32.44 -62.64
N ALA A 10 0.18 -33.68 -62.59
CA ALA A 10 -1.25 -33.96 -62.60
C ALA A 10 -1.97 -33.07 -61.58
N GLY A 11 -3.16 -32.55 -61.91
CA GLY A 11 -3.84 -31.49 -61.17
C GLY A 11 -3.88 -31.67 -59.63
N GLU A 12 -4.04 -32.91 -59.14
CA GLU A 12 -4.00 -33.23 -57.70
C GLU A 12 -2.66 -32.91 -57.01
N ASN A 13 -1.52 -33.04 -57.70
CA ASN A 13 -0.19 -32.74 -57.14
C ASN A 13 0.09 -31.23 -57.09
N VAL A 14 -0.49 -30.45 -58.02
CA VAL A 14 -0.41 -28.98 -58.02
C VAL A 14 -1.23 -28.39 -56.87
N HIS A 15 -2.43 -28.95 -56.62
CA HIS A 15 -3.27 -28.55 -55.49
C HIS A 15 -2.60 -28.85 -54.14
N LYS A 16 -2.02 -30.04 -53.95
CA LYS A 16 -1.26 -30.39 -52.74
C LYS A 16 -0.04 -29.49 -52.53
N ALA A 17 0.71 -29.18 -53.58
CA ALA A 17 1.86 -28.26 -53.49
C ALA A 17 1.43 -26.82 -53.13
N ARG A 18 0.25 -26.37 -53.60
CA ARG A 18 -0.33 -25.08 -53.24
C ARG A 18 -0.79 -25.05 -51.78
N GLU A 19 -1.47 -26.08 -51.30
CA GLU A 19 -1.89 -26.19 -49.89
C GLU A 19 -0.70 -26.19 -48.94
N VAL A 20 0.40 -26.89 -49.27
CA VAL A 20 1.63 -26.88 -48.46
C VAL A 20 2.26 -25.49 -48.43
N ARG A 21 2.30 -24.77 -49.56
CA ARG A 21 2.81 -23.38 -49.60
C ARG A 21 1.93 -22.41 -48.82
N GLU A 22 0.60 -22.54 -48.92
CA GLU A 22 -0.35 -21.74 -48.14
C GLU A 22 -0.24 -22.03 -46.63
N ARG A 23 -0.05 -23.30 -46.23
CA ARG A 23 0.22 -23.64 -44.82
C ARG A 23 1.55 -23.06 -44.34
N GLN A 24 2.63 -23.19 -45.11
CA GLN A 24 3.92 -22.60 -44.77
C GLN A 24 3.89 -21.06 -44.72
N GLN A 25 3.07 -20.41 -45.56
CA GLN A 25 2.85 -18.97 -45.51
C GLN A 25 2.10 -18.57 -44.24
N ARG A 26 1.02 -19.28 -43.90
CA ARG A 26 0.26 -19.06 -42.66
C ARG A 26 1.12 -19.29 -41.42
N GLU A 27 1.92 -20.35 -41.37
CA GLU A 27 2.86 -20.62 -40.27
C GLU A 27 3.94 -19.52 -40.15
N LYS A 28 4.44 -19.00 -41.28
CA LYS A 28 5.37 -17.86 -41.26
C LYS A 28 4.70 -16.57 -40.81
N GLU A 29 3.45 -16.36 -41.17
CA GLU A 29 2.66 -15.19 -40.72
C GLU A 29 2.35 -15.28 -39.22
N THR A 30 1.93 -16.44 -38.71
CA THR A 30 1.71 -16.63 -37.26
C THR A 30 3.00 -16.45 -36.47
N GLN A 31 4.12 -17.00 -36.93
CA GLN A 31 5.43 -16.80 -36.28
C GLN A 31 5.86 -15.33 -36.29
N ARG A 32 5.56 -14.58 -37.36
CA ARG A 32 5.83 -13.13 -37.41
C ARG A 32 4.96 -12.37 -36.41
N GLN A 33 3.66 -12.67 -36.35
CA GLN A 33 2.73 -12.06 -35.39
C GLN A 33 3.14 -12.37 -33.94
N GLU A 34 3.49 -13.61 -33.63
CA GLU A 34 3.97 -14.01 -32.29
C GLU A 34 5.28 -13.30 -31.92
N ALA A 35 6.20 -13.13 -32.87
CA ALA A 35 7.45 -12.40 -32.65
C ALA A 35 7.19 -10.90 -32.42
N GLU A 36 6.28 -10.28 -33.18
CA GLU A 36 5.86 -8.89 -33.00
C GLU A 36 5.17 -8.68 -31.65
N GLU A 37 4.28 -9.58 -31.24
CA GLU A 37 3.65 -9.55 -29.92
C GLU A 37 4.68 -9.72 -28.79
N ALA A 38 5.64 -10.63 -28.94
CA ALA A 38 6.69 -10.84 -27.95
C ALA A 38 7.59 -9.60 -27.82
N LEU A 39 7.92 -8.94 -28.94
CA LEU A 39 8.65 -7.68 -28.95
C LEU A 39 7.85 -6.56 -28.28
N ALA A 40 6.55 -6.44 -28.57
CA ALA A 40 5.67 -5.46 -27.95
C ALA A 40 5.56 -5.69 -26.43
N LYS A 41 5.37 -6.93 -25.97
CA LYS A 41 5.38 -7.31 -24.56
C LYS A 41 6.71 -6.97 -23.89
N LYS A 42 7.84 -7.23 -24.55
CA LYS A 42 9.18 -6.89 -24.05
C LYS A 42 9.38 -5.38 -23.94
N ALA A 43 8.91 -4.61 -24.92
CA ALA A 43 8.97 -3.15 -24.90
C ALA A 43 8.10 -2.57 -23.77
N ALA A 44 6.87 -3.07 -23.61
CA ALA A 44 5.97 -2.68 -22.52
C ALA A 44 6.58 -2.98 -21.14
N LEU A 45 7.18 -4.16 -20.96
CA LEU A 45 7.89 -4.52 -19.73
C LEU A 45 9.09 -3.60 -19.47
N LYS A 46 9.83 -3.19 -20.51
CA LYS A 46 10.94 -2.24 -20.38
C LYS A 46 10.43 -0.86 -19.96
N ALA A 47 9.37 -0.37 -20.59
CA ALA A 47 8.73 0.91 -20.26
C ALA A 47 8.20 0.91 -18.82
N HIS A 48 7.50 -0.16 -18.41
CA HIS A 48 7.01 -0.31 -17.04
C HIS A 48 8.15 -0.31 -16.02
N ARG A 49 9.25 -1.02 -16.28
CA ARG A 49 10.43 -1.00 -15.40
C ARG A 49 11.08 0.37 -15.32
N GLN A 50 11.08 1.12 -16.42
CA GLN A 50 11.59 2.50 -16.43
C GLN A 50 10.69 3.41 -15.59
N ALA A 51 9.37 3.35 -15.78
CA ALA A 51 8.42 4.12 -14.98
C ALA A 51 8.57 3.85 -13.47
N LEU A 52 8.74 2.59 -13.06
CA LEU A 52 9.02 2.24 -11.66
C LEU A 52 10.32 2.86 -11.14
N ARG A 53 11.36 2.93 -11.97
CA ARG A 53 12.64 3.56 -11.59
C ARG A 53 12.51 5.07 -11.49
N ASP A 54 11.78 5.69 -12.41
CA ASP A 54 11.56 7.13 -12.40
C ASP A 54 10.75 7.53 -11.14
N GLN A 55 9.72 6.75 -10.80
CA GLN A 55 8.99 6.90 -9.54
C GLN A 55 9.89 6.68 -8.32
N ALA A 56 10.77 5.67 -8.35
CA ALA A 56 11.70 5.44 -7.24
C ALA A 56 12.72 6.59 -7.08
N ASN A 57 13.18 7.17 -8.19
CA ASN A 57 14.05 8.35 -8.18
C ASN A 57 13.32 9.57 -7.59
N GLU A 58 12.07 9.80 -7.98
CA GLU A 58 11.23 10.87 -7.44
C GLU A 58 11.06 10.73 -5.92
N ILE A 59 10.65 9.54 -5.46
CA ILE A 59 10.52 9.25 -4.03
C ILE A 59 11.83 9.51 -3.32
N THR A 60 12.95 8.96 -3.81
CA THR A 60 14.27 9.17 -3.21
C THR A 60 14.65 10.66 -3.16
N GLY A 61 14.27 11.43 -4.18
CA GLY A 61 14.48 12.87 -4.26
C GLY A 61 13.73 13.66 -3.18
N ARG A 62 12.50 13.26 -2.83
CA ARG A 62 11.72 13.88 -1.72
C ARG A 62 12.44 13.82 -0.38
N TYR A 63 13.30 12.82 -0.19
CA TYR A 63 14.09 12.63 1.04
C TYR A 63 15.55 13.09 0.88
N GLU A 64 15.89 13.82 -0.19
CA GLU A 64 17.26 14.30 -0.46
C GLU A 64 18.30 13.15 -0.44
N GLY A 65 17.91 11.96 -0.91
CA GLY A 65 18.76 10.76 -0.89
C GLY A 65 18.89 10.07 0.48
N ARG A 66 18.21 10.58 1.52
CA ARG A 66 18.28 10.06 2.89
C ARG A 66 17.18 9.06 3.24
N LEU A 67 16.43 8.56 2.25
CA LEU A 67 15.29 7.66 2.45
C LEU A 67 15.63 6.45 3.36
N PHE A 68 16.80 5.84 3.19
CA PHE A 68 17.26 4.69 3.98
C PHE A 68 18.20 5.04 5.13
N HIS A 69 18.49 6.32 5.36
CA HIS A 69 19.27 6.73 6.52
C HIS A 69 18.38 6.68 7.76
N VAL A 70 18.99 6.37 8.91
CA VAL A 70 18.29 6.39 10.21
C VAL A 70 17.94 7.83 10.53
N MET A 71 16.65 8.11 10.65
CA MET A 71 16.14 9.43 11.06
C MET A 71 16.34 9.64 12.57
N PRO A 72 16.41 10.89 13.07
CA PRO A 72 16.59 11.17 14.50
C PRO A 72 15.55 10.48 15.40
N ASP A 73 14.29 10.48 14.98
CA ASP A 73 13.21 9.84 15.72
C ASP A 73 13.33 8.31 15.71
N GLU A 74 13.77 7.73 14.58
CA GLU A 74 14.05 6.28 14.51
C GLU A 74 15.19 5.91 15.45
N HIS A 75 16.25 6.72 15.47
CA HIS A 75 17.41 6.51 16.35
C HIS A 75 16.98 6.57 17.82
N THR A 76 16.22 7.58 18.21
CA THR A 76 15.69 7.75 19.57
C THR A 76 14.89 6.53 20.02
N LEU A 77 14.01 6.02 19.15
CA LEU A 77 13.21 4.82 19.45
C LEU A 77 14.07 3.56 19.59
N VAL A 78 15.11 3.41 18.76
CA VAL A 78 16.02 2.26 18.82
C VAL A 78 16.89 2.31 20.08
N GLU A 79 17.46 3.46 20.41
CA GLU A 79 18.29 3.64 21.61
C GLU A 79 17.49 3.37 22.90
N ALA A 80 16.24 3.85 22.97
CA ALA A 80 15.40 3.68 24.16
C ALA A 80 15.18 2.21 24.54
N VAL A 81 15.16 1.31 23.55
CA VAL A 81 14.87 -0.12 23.76
C VAL A 81 16.13 -0.99 23.74
N GLN A 82 17.30 -0.40 23.44
CA GLN A 82 18.55 -1.13 23.23
C GLN A 82 19.01 -1.89 24.49
N SER A 83 18.80 -1.33 25.67
CA SER A 83 19.14 -1.97 26.96
C SER A 83 18.25 -3.18 27.29
N TYR A 84 17.09 -3.29 26.63
CA TYR A 84 16.13 -4.38 26.81
C TYR A 84 16.23 -5.44 25.71
N ALA A 85 16.99 -5.17 24.65
CA ALA A 85 17.27 -6.12 23.59
C ALA A 85 18.29 -7.16 24.10
N LEU A 86 17.81 -8.33 24.50
CA LEU A 86 18.71 -9.47 24.76
C LEU A 86 19.49 -9.81 23.48
N SER A 87 20.76 -10.21 23.61
CA SER A 87 21.57 -10.65 22.47
C SER A 87 20.85 -11.76 21.70
N GLY A 88 20.56 -11.53 20.41
CA GLY A 88 19.79 -12.46 19.57
C GLY A 88 18.31 -12.12 19.40
N TRP A 89 17.88 -10.94 19.86
CA TRP A 89 16.55 -10.39 19.58
C TRP A 89 16.23 -10.42 18.08
N ARG A 90 15.17 -11.14 17.72
CA ARG A 90 14.56 -11.15 16.39
C ARG A 90 13.06 -10.96 16.54
N ALA A 91 12.45 -10.30 15.55
CA ALA A 91 11.02 -10.23 15.35
C ALA A 91 10.32 -11.57 15.64
N GLY A 92 9.43 -11.59 16.64
CA GLY A 92 8.66 -12.78 17.03
C GLY A 92 8.68 -13.11 18.53
N TYR A 93 9.62 -12.55 19.30
CA TYR A 93 9.62 -12.68 20.76
C TYR A 93 8.73 -11.62 21.43
N HIS A 94 8.08 -12.00 22.53
CA HIS A 94 7.26 -11.10 23.35
C HIS A 94 8.11 -9.92 23.85
N TRP A 95 7.69 -8.70 23.52
CA TRP A 95 8.31 -7.49 24.06
C TRP A 95 8.07 -7.45 25.57
N SER A 96 9.14 -7.23 26.35
CA SER A 96 8.99 -7.08 27.80
C SER A 96 8.20 -5.81 28.13
N SER A 97 7.48 -5.82 29.25
CA SER A 97 6.73 -4.63 29.69
C SER A 97 7.64 -3.40 29.81
N SER A 98 8.87 -3.58 30.32
CA SER A 98 9.84 -2.49 30.43
C SER A 98 10.31 -1.94 29.08
N ALA A 99 10.46 -2.79 28.05
CA ALA A 99 10.79 -2.32 26.70
C ALA A 99 9.64 -1.52 26.08
N LEU A 100 8.39 -1.93 26.32
CA LEU A 100 7.20 -1.19 25.86
C LEU A 100 7.05 0.15 26.59
N GLU A 101 7.30 0.18 27.89
CA GLU A 101 7.32 1.41 28.68
C GLU A 101 8.41 2.38 28.20
N ALA A 102 9.62 1.87 27.95
CA ALA A 102 10.72 2.67 27.40
C ALA A 102 10.39 3.22 26.01
N LEU A 103 9.75 2.42 25.15
CA LEU A 103 9.32 2.87 23.82
C LEU A 103 8.20 3.93 23.89
N ARG A 104 7.29 3.80 24.86
CA ARG A 104 6.22 4.78 25.12
C ARG A 104 6.76 6.09 25.67
N SER A 105 7.89 6.08 26.39
CA SER A 105 8.52 7.27 26.96
C SER A 105 9.56 7.92 26.05
N ALA A 106 10.09 7.19 25.06
CA ALA A 106 11.12 7.67 24.13
C ALA A 106 10.72 8.92 23.34
N LEU A 107 9.47 8.95 22.87
CA LEU A 107 8.86 10.10 22.19
C LEU A 107 7.52 10.41 22.86
N PRO A 108 7.14 11.70 23.00
CA PRO A 108 5.84 12.08 23.54
C PRO A 108 4.71 11.30 22.87
N LEU A 109 3.80 10.73 23.67
CA LEU A 109 2.63 10.06 23.10
C LEU A 109 1.64 11.12 22.61
N PRO A 110 1.03 10.89 21.44
CA PRO A 110 -0.11 11.67 20.96
C PRO A 110 -1.21 11.77 22.03
N LYS A 111 -1.81 12.96 22.16
CA LYS A 111 -2.93 13.20 23.09
C LYS A 111 -4.28 13.23 22.40
N THR A 112 -4.29 13.31 21.08
CA THR A 112 -5.48 13.37 20.24
C THR A 112 -5.43 12.28 19.16
N LEU A 113 -6.59 11.92 18.61
CA LEU A 113 -6.66 10.97 17.51
C LEU A 113 -5.94 11.51 16.25
N ASP A 114 -6.02 12.81 16.00
CA ASP A 114 -5.37 13.42 14.83
C ASP A 114 -3.86 13.34 14.90
N ASP A 115 -3.28 13.64 16.07
CA ASP A 115 -1.83 13.52 16.28
C ASP A 115 -1.37 12.06 16.10
N ALA A 116 -2.14 11.10 16.63
CA ALA A 116 -1.81 9.69 16.53
C ALA A 116 -1.90 9.16 15.10
N LEU A 117 -2.94 9.56 14.36
CA LEU A 117 -3.11 9.22 12.95
C LEU A 117 -2.05 9.89 12.08
N ALA A 118 -1.67 11.14 12.37
CA ALA A 118 -0.62 11.83 11.65
C ALA A 118 0.74 11.15 11.84
N GLU A 119 1.10 10.79 13.07
CA GLU A 119 2.35 10.06 13.36
C GLU A 119 2.33 8.67 12.70
N LEU A 120 1.21 7.94 12.81
CA LEU A 120 1.08 6.62 12.18
C LEU A 120 1.17 6.71 10.65
N ASN A 121 0.56 7.72 10.03
CA ASN A 121 0.61 7.94 8.59
C ASN A 121 2.03 8.31 8.14
N HIS A 122 2.75 9.11 8.92
CA HIS A 122 4.16 9.43 8.66
C HIS A 122 5.01 8.16 8.58
N TRP A 123 4.92 7.29 9.60
CA TRP A 123 5.68 6.03 9.64
C TRP A 123 5.27 5.05 8.54
N THR A 124 3.96 4.97 8.25
CA THR A 124 3.44 4.10 7.19
C THR A 124 3.93 4.55 5.82
N THR A 125 3.87 5.86 5.53
CA THR A 125 4.37 6.44 4.28
C THR A 125 5.87 6.19 4.11
N LEU A 126 6.67 6.41 5.15
CA LEU A 126 8.10 6.15 5.11
C LEU A 126 8.42 4.67 4.83
N ARG A 127 7.69 3.76 5.48
CA ARG A 127 7.83 2.32 5.26
C ARG A 127 7.48 1.94 3.81
N ASP A 128 6.36 2.43 3.31
CA ASP A 128 5.88 2.12 1.96
C ASP A 128 6.83 2.67 0.89
N ASP A 129 7.32 3.90 1.07
CA ASP A 129 8.32 4.50 0.19
C ASP A 129 9.63 3.70 0.17
N ARG A 130 10.15 3.31 1.34
CA ARG A 130 11.34 2.46 1.44
C ARG A 130 11.12 1.10 0.77
N GLN A 131 9.96 0.46 0.98
CA GLN A 131 9.63 -0.83 0.35
C GLN A 131 9.51 -0.70 -1.16
N PHE A 132 8.84 0.35 -1.65
CA PHE A 132 8.69 0.61 -3.07
C PHE A 132 10.05 0.79 -3.73
N VAL A 133 10.89 1.69 -3.19
CA VAL A 133 12.22 1.97 -3.75
C VAL A 133 13.11 0.71 -3.73
N ARG A 134 13.09 -0.07 -2.64
CA ARG A 134 13.84 -1.34 -2.55
C ARG A 134 13.39 -2.34 -3.63
N ARG A 135 12.08 -2.46 -3.86
CA ARG A 135 11.50 -3.34 -4.90
C ARG A 135 11.82 -2.84 -6.30
N ALA A 136 11.72 -1.54 -6.55
CA ALA A 136 11.98 -0.93 -7.85
C ALA A 136 13.44 -1.12 -8.31
N TYR A 137 14.41 -1.01 -7.39
CA TYR A 137 15.82 -1.31 -7.68
C TYR A 137 16.19 -2.78 -7.58
N ARG A 138 15.24 -3.68 -7.30
CA ARG A 138 15.45 -5.13 -7.17
C ARG A 138 16.55 -5.50 -6.17
N GLN A 139 16.68 -4.75 -5.08
CA GLN A 139 17.57 -5.09 -3.97
C GLN A 139 16.98 -6.25 -3.12
N ALA A 140 16.22 -7.15 -3.75
CA ALA A 140 15.33 -8.14 -3.18
C ALA A 140 16.05 -9.35 -2.52
N SER A 141 17.34 -9.24 -2.17
CA SER A 141 18.08 -10.33 -1.53
C SER A 141 18.05 -10.27 0.00
N GLN A 142 17.32 -9.33 0.61
CA GLN A 142 17.19 -9.25 2.06
C GLN A 142 15.71 -9.33 2.45
N ASP A 143 15.29 -10.49 2.97
CA ASP A 143 13.95 -10.76 3.53
C ASP A 143 13.67 -10.01 4.86
N GLY A 144 14.28 -8.85 5.08
CA GLY A 144 14.02 -8.00 6.25
C GLY A 144 12.93 -6.96 5.99
N ASP A 145 12.25 -6.50 7.03
CA ASP A 145 11.49 -5.25 6.96
C ASP A 145 12.46 -4.09 6.69
N VAL A 146 11.98 -3.01 6.07
CA VAL A 146 12.77 -1.81 5.77
C VAL A 146 12.83 -0.82 6.93
N MET A 147 12.07 -1.11 7.99
CA MET A 147 11.98 -0.30 9.19
C MET A 147 12.63 -1.02 10.39
N PRO A 148 13.26 -0.29 11.32
CA PRO A 148 13.69 -0.85 12.59
C PRO A 148 12.51 -1.42 13.39
N GLU A 149 12.74 -2.50 14.15
CA GLU A 149 11.66 -3.16 14.93
C GLU A 149 11.02 -2.24 15.97
N ALA A 150 11.80 -1.33 16.57
CA ALA A 150 11.29 -0.33 17.51
C ALA A 150 10.24 0.59 16.87
N VAL A 151 10.46 1.00 15.62
CA VAL A 151 9.51 1.82 14.87
C VAL A 151 8.25 1.03 14.54
N LEU A 152 8.40 -0.22 14.11
CA LEU A 152 7.25 -1.11 13.87
C LEU A 152 6.39 -1.29 15.13
N LYS A 153 7.00 -1.39 16.31
CA LYS A 153 6.24 -1.43 17.57
C LYS A 153 5.65 -0.09 17.97
N ARG A 154 6.31 1.03 17.69
CA ARG A 154 5.70 2.36 17.87
C ARG A 154 4.43 2.48 17.04
N MET A 155 4.44 2.01 15.79
CA MET A 155 3.24 1.98 14.94
C MET A 155 2.11 1.13 15.54
N VAL A 156 2.41 -0.01 16.17
CA VAL A 156 1.40 -0.82 16.89
C VAL A 156 0.82 -0.05 18.08
N ILE A 157 1.67 0.58 18.88
CA ILE A 157 1.22 1.40 20.01
C ILE A 157 0.32 2.55 19.52
N LEU A 158 0.69 3.24 18.44
CA LEU A 158 -0.12 4.30 17.84
C LEU A 158 -1.48 3.79 17.36
N ALA A 159 -1.51 2.59 16.74
CA ALA A 159 -2.76 1.96 16.35
C ALA A 159 -3.65 1.64 17.56
N ASP A 160 -3.08 1.10 18.64
CA ASP A 160 -3.81 0.81 19.89
C ASP A 160 -4.33 2.10 20.55
N LEU A 161 -3.55 3.18 20.54
CA LEU A 161 -3.98 4.51 21.00
C LEU A 161 -5.23 4.98 20.24
N VAL A 162 -5.18 4.94 18.90
CA VAL A 162 -6.30 5.36 18.05
C VAL A 162 -7.51 4.47 18.29
N GLN A 163 -7.29 3.15 18.41
CA GLN A 163 -8.36 2.18 18.45
C GLN A 163 -9.07 2.13 19.82
N PHE A 164 -8.35 2.35 20.93
CA PHE A 164 -8.86 2.05 22.27
C PHE A 164 -8.53 3.11 23.33
N GLU A 165 -7.30 3.63 23.40
CA GLU A 165 -6.84 4.36 24.59
C GLU A 165 -7.19 5.86 24.58
N LEU A 166 -7.21 6.50 23.40
CA LEU A 166 -7.44 7.95 23.33
C LEU A 166 -8.90 8.34 23.61
N PRO A 167 -9.14 9.49 24.26
CA PRO A 167 -10.51 9.95 24.52
C PRO A 167 -11.23 10.34 23.23
N ILE A 168 -12.52 10.05 23.17
CA ILE A 168 -13.43 10.55 22.13
C ILE A 168 -14.16 11.75 22.73
N ASN A 169 -13.84 12.94 22.24
CA ASN A 169 -14.44 14.17 22.75
C ASN A 169 -15.51 14.73 21.78
N THR A 170 -15.47 14.32 20.51
CA THR A 170 -16.38 14.78 19.46
C THR A 170 -16.95 13.64 18.64
N ILE A 171 -18.03 13.91 17.88
CA ILE A 171 -18.57 12.96 16.90
C ILE A 171 -17.51 12.66 15.82
N ASP A 172 -16.72 13.67 15.43
CA ASP A 172 -15.64 13.49 14.46
C ASP A 172 -14.56 12.51 14.97
N ASP A 173 -14.24 12.55 16.27
CA ASP A 173 -13.31 11.59 16.88
C ASP A 173 -13.86 10.16 16.81
N LEU A 174 -15.17 9.99 17.08
CA LEU A 174 -15.84 8.69 16.98
C LEU A 174 -15.83 8.19 15.52
N MET A 175 -16.15 9.05 14.56
CA MET A 175 -16.08 8.73 13.14
C MET A 175 -14.66 8.31 12.73
N LYS A 176 -13.62 9.06 13.12
CA LYS A 176 -12.22 8.71 12.84
C LYS A 176 -11.84 7.34 13.38
N ARG A 177 -12.22 7.03 14.64
CA ARG A 177 -11.94 5.72 15.24
C ARG A 177 -12.66 4.59 14.49
N VAL A 178 -13.94 4.76 14.15
CA VAL A 178 -14.71 3.75 13.42
C VAL A 178 -14.12 3.53 12.02
N SER A 179 -13.77 4.60 11.29
CA SER A 179 -13.09 4.52 10.01
C SER A 179 -11.75 3.78 10.11
N PHE A 180 -10.94 4.11 11.12
CA PHE A 180 -9.68 3.43 11.37
C PHE A 180 -9.87 1.93 11.67
N GLN A 181 -10.88 1.57 12.47
CA GLN A 181 -11.22 0.18 12.74
C GLN A 181 -11.69 -0.56 11.48
N MET A 182 -12.41 0.11 10.58
CA MET A 182 -12.76 -0.49 9.29
C MET A 182 -11.52 -0.75 8.43
N ASP A 183 -10.64 0.23 8.31
CA ASP A 183 -9.45 0.12 7.45
C ASP A 183 -8.48 -0.96 7.94
N THR A 184 -8.29 -1.07 9.26
CA THR A 184 -7.48 -2.14 9.88
C THR A 184 -8.12 -3.53 9.78
N ARG A 185 -9.46 -3.62 9.66
CA ARG A 185 -10.20 -4.87 9.51
C ARG A 185 -10.31 -5.38 8.08
N LYS A 186 -10.09 -4.54 7.05
CA LYS A 186 -10.13 -4.95 5.62
C LYS A 186 -9.20 -6.12 5.27
N GLY A 187 -8.22 -6.46 6.12
CA GLY A 187 -7.32 -7.61 5.96
C GLY A 187 -7.69 -8.88 6.74
N ARG A 188 -8.71 -8.87 7.61
CA ARG A 188 -9.18 -10.06 8.35
C ARG A 188 -10.57 -10.45 7.87
N GLN A 189 -10.73 -11.67 7.37
CA GLN A 189 -12.04 -12.25 7.02
C GLN A 189 -12.90 -12.40 8.28
N MET A 190 -13.57 -11.33 8.69
CA MET A 190 -14.65 -11.37 9.68
C MET A 190 -15.91 -10.86 8.99
N SER A 191 -17.02 -11.60 9.16
CA SER A 191 -18.27 -11.52 8.43
C SER A 191 -19.14 -10.27 8.69
N GLU A 192 -18.61 -9.19 9.27
CA GLU A 192 -19.40 -8.01 9.64
C GLU A 192 -18.85 -6.63 9.19
N PRO A 193 -18.33 -6.46 7.95
CA PRO A 193 -17.99 -5.12 7.44
C PRO A 193 -19.21 -4.18 7.38
N THR A 194 -20.41 -4.74 7.20
CA THR A 194 -21.68 -4.01 7.03
C THR A 194 -22.09 -3.19 8.26
N ASN A 195 -21.73 -3.63 9.46
CA ASN A 195 -22.15 -2.98 10.71
C ASN A 195 -21.40 -1.67 10.96
N LEU A 196 -20.10 -1.60 10.65
CA LEU A 196 -19.31 -0.37 10.84
C LEU A 196 -19.65 0.70 9.79
N GLU A 197 -19.94 0.29 8.56
CA GLU A 197 -20.42 1.21 7.50
C GLU A 197 -21.75 1.86 7.84
N ALA A 198 -22.68 1.09 8.40
CA ALA A 198 -23.96 1.61 8.90
C ALA A 198 -23.74 2.61 10.03
N ILE A 199 -22.88 2.29 11.00
CA ILE A 199 -22.53 3.20 12.10
C ILE A 199 -21.95 4.52 11.57
N LEU A 200 -21.04 4.50 10.59
CA LEU A 200 -20.50 5.72 10.00
C LEU A 200 -21.57 6.56 9.30
N ARG A 201 -22.50 5.93 8.59
CA ARG A 201 -23.62 6.62 7.94
C ARG A 201 -24.52 7.30 8.97
N ASP A 202 -24.86 6.60 10.04
CA ASP A 202 -25.71 7.13 11.10
C ASP A 202 -25.02 8.28 11.85
N LEU A 203 -23.73 8.14 12.14
CA LEU A 203 -22.93 9.20 12.76
C LEU A 203 -22.85 10.45 11.87
N ALA A 204 -22.71 10.28 10.55
CA ALA A 204 -22.73 11.40 9.61
C ALA A 204 -24.08 12.13 9.62
N ALA A 205 -25.19 11.40 9.70
CA ALA A 205 -26.53 11.99 9.83
C ALA A 205 -26.71 12.74 11.15
N VAL A 206 -26.21 12.19 12.26
CA VAL A 206 -26.23 12.87 13.57
C VAL A 206 -25.39 14.15 13.55
N ARG A 207 -24.21 14.13 12.93
CA ARG A 207 -23.39 15.34 12.78
C ARG A 207 -24.13 16.44 12.03
N GLN A 208 -24.74 16.12 10.88
CA GLN A 208 -25.50 17.09 10.08
C GLN A 208 -26.66 17.70 10.87
N THR A 209 -27.38 16.90 11.67
CA THR A 209 -28.46 17.42 12.51
C THR A 209 -27.94 18.32 13.64
N VAL A 210 -26.84 17.97 14.30
CA VAL A 210 -26.21 18.80 15.34
C VAL A 210 -25.70 20.13 14.76
N ASP A 211 -25.05 20.11 13.61
CA ASP A 211 -24.54 21.31 12.93
C ASP A 211 -25.69 22.24 12.51
N PHE A 212 -26.76 21.68 11.94
CA PHE A 212 -27.98 22.42 11.60
C PHE A 212 -28.65 23.08 12.83
N HIS A 213 -28.74 22.39 13.96
CA HIS A 213 -29.30 22.97 15.19
C HIS A 213 -28.39 24.07 15.79
N ARG A 214 -27.07 23.94 15.66
CA ARG A 214 -26.11 24.97 16.06
C ARG A 214 -26.21 26.23 15.18
N GLU A 215 -26.45 26.07 13.89
CA GLU A 215 -26.67 27.20 12.97
C GLU A 215 -27.98 27.94 13.30
N LEU A 216 -29.08 27.21 13.49
CA LEU A 216 -30.37 27.80 13.87
C LEU A 216 -30.32 28.56 15.21
N THR A 217 -29.61 28.03 16.20
CA THR A 217 -29.43 28.72 17.49
C THR A 217 -28.50 29.93 17.40
N ARG A 218 -27.50 29.92 16.50
CA ARG A 218 -26.67 31.10 16.20
C ARG A 218 -27.44 32.20 15.48
N GLU A 219 -28.39 31.84 14.63
CA GLU A 219 -29.27 32.77 13.93
C GLU A 219 -30.45 33.28 14.78
N GLY A 220 -30.53 32.88 16.06
CA GLY A 220 -31.53 33.38 17.00
C GLY A 220 -32.89 32.71 16.90
N TYR A 221 -33.02 31.59 16.18
CA TYR A 221 -34.25 30.81 16.15
C TYR A 221 -34.43 30.05 17.47
N LYS A 222 -35.44 30.47 18.25
CA LYS A 222 -35.92 29.72 19.42
C LYS A 222 -36.94 28.68 18.95
N PHE A 223 -36.59 27.40 19.08
CA PHE A 223 -37.56 26.33 18.93
C PHE A 223 -38.60 26.43 20.05
N PRO A 224 -39.91 26.45 19.76
CA PRO A 224 -40.91 26.24 20.78
C PRO A 224 -40.82 24.80 21.24
N LEU A 225 -40.23 24.58 22.42
CA LEU A 225 -40.36 23.31 23.14
C LEU A 225 -41.86 23.11 23.42
N ARG A 226 -42.53 22.27 22.61
CA ARG A 226 -43.80 21.68 22.98
C ARG A 226 -43.48 20.54 23.94
N ILE A 227 -43.60 20.82 25.24
CA ILE A 227 -43.77 19.82 26.30
C ILE A 227 -45.24 19.39 26.29
#